data_AF-A0A0Q8B007-F1
#
_entry.id   AF-A0A0Q8B007-F1
#
_cell.length_a   1.000
_cell.length_b   1.000
_cell.length_c   1.000
_cell.angle_alpha   90.00
_cell.angle_beta   90.00
_cell.angle_gamma   90.00
#
_symmetry.space_group_name_H-M   'P 1'
#
loop_
_entity.id
_entity.type
_entity.pdbx_description
1 polymer ?
#
loop_
_entity_poly.entity_id
_entity_poly.type
_entity_poly.pdbx_seq_one_letter_code
_entity_poly.pdbx_strand_id
1 'polypeptide(L)' 'MARVSITSQLLEIDREIKMRKQVYPRRVAERKMRQAEADLLIGHMEAVRDTLLFCQDHEADIRAYIAAKKAG' A
#
# COMPACT_ATOMS: atom_id res chain seq x y z
N MET A 1 17.91 -10.83 -4.74
CA MET A 1 16.71 -10.83 -3.89
C MET A 1 15.56 -11.44 -4.67
N ALA A 2 14.76 -12.33 -4.07
CA ALA A 2 13.59 -12.92 -4.73
C ALA A 2 12.47 -11.88 -4.86
N ARG A 3 11.58 -12.04 -5.85
CA ARG A 3 10.37 -11.20 -5.94
C ARG A 3 9.46 -11.49 -4.74
N VAL A 4 9.04 -10.44 -4.06
CA VAL A 4 8.03 -10.52 -2.99
C VAL A 4 6.65 -10.61 -3.63
N SER A 5 5.82 -11.57 -3.20
CA SER A 5 4.46 -11.74 -3.73
C SER A 5 3.59 -10.50 -3.41
N ILE A 6 2.59 -10.22 -4.25
CA ILE A 6 1.64 -9.11 -3.99
C ILE A 6 0.93 -9.33 -2.64
N THR A 7 0.57 -10.57 -2.31
CA THR A 7 0.00 -10.94 -1.01
C THR A 7 0.90 -10.54 0.16
N SER A 8 2.20 -10.82 0.08
CA SER A 8 3.15 -10.41 1.12
C SER A 8 3.32 -8.90 1.20
N GLN A 9 3.29 -8.19 0.06
CA GLN A 9 3.32 -6.73 0.04
C GLN A 9 2.07 -6.13 0.71
N LEU A 10 0.88 -6.67 0.43
CA LEU A 10 -0.38 -6.25 1.07
C LEU A 10 -0.34 -6.44 2.59
N LEU A 11 0.17 -7.58 3.07
CA LEU A 11 0.31 -7.84 4.51
C LEU A 11 1.20 -6.82 5.21
N GLU A 12 2.32 -6.43 4.59
CA GLU A 12 3.20 -5.40 5.16
C GLU A 12 2.54 -4.01 5.15
N ILE A 13 1.85 -3.65 4.07
CA ILE A 13 1.13 -2.36 4.00
C ILE A 13 0.00 -2.29 5.03
N ASP A 14 -0.78 -3.36 5.18
CA ASP A 14 -1.84 -3.44 6.20
C ASP A 14 -1.27 -3.29 7.62
N ARG A 15 -0.13 -3.94 7.88
CA ARG A 15 0.57 -3.82 9.15
C ARG A 15 1.03 -2.39 9.39
N GLU A 16 1.63 -1.74 8.40
CA GLU A 16 2.12 -0.36 8.51
C GLU A 16 0.97 0.63 8.75
N ILE A 17 -0.14 0.51 8.01
CA ILE A 17 -1.34 1.34 8.22
C ILE A 17 -1.84 1.19 9.65
N LYS A 18 -1.95 -0.05 10.14
CA LYS A 18 -2.36 -0.33 11.52
C LYS A 18 -1.41 0.30 12.53
N MET A 19 -0.10 0.19 12.31
CA MET A 19 0.93 0.72 13.21
C MET A 19 0.90 2.25 13.23
N ARG A 20 0.74 2.90 12.07
CA ARG A 20 0.56 4.36 11.97
C ARG A 20 -0.70 4.84 12.69
N LYS A 21 -1.84 4.17 12.50
CA LYS A 21 -3.10 4.47 13.19
C LYS A 21 -2.97 4.37 14.71
N GLN A 22 -2.03 3.57 15.23
CA GLN A 22 -1.72 3.47 16.65
C GLN A 22 -0.71 4.52 17.14
N VAL A 23 0.34 4.79 16.37
CA VAL A 23 1.46 5.64 16.80
C VAL A 23 1.21 7.13 16.55
N TYR A 24 0.60 7.49 15.42
CA TYR A 24 0.44 8.89 15.02
C TYR A 24 -0.40 9.71 15.98
N PRO A 25 -1.53 9.22 16.55
CA PRO A 25 -2.30 9.98 17.54
C PRO A 25 -1.45 10.45 18.72
N ARG A 26 -0.57 9.59 19.23
CA ARG A 26 0.37 9.95 20.30
C ARG A 26 1.37 11.02 19.86
N ARG A 27 1.92 10.90 18.64
CA ARG A 27 2.84 11.91 18.10
C ARG A 27 2.19 13.27 17.90
N VAL A 28 0.91 13.28 17.50
CA VAL A 28 0.12 14.51 17.37
C VAL A 28 -0.11 15.13 18.76
N ALA A 29 -0.51 14.34 19.76
CA ALA A 29 -0.68 14.81 21.13
C ALA A 29 0.62 15.41 21.72
N GLU A 30 1.77 14.79 21.41
CA GLU A 30 3.10 15.28 21.81
C GLU A 30 3.59 16.47 20.95
N ARG A 31 2.79 17.00 20.02
CA ARG A 31 3.14 18.07 19.05
C ARG A 31 4.38 17.76 18.20
N LYS A 32 4.70 16.47 18.02
CA LYS A 32 5.80 15.98 17.17
C LYS A 32 5.37 15.72 15.73
N MET A 33 4.08 15.84 15.43
CA MET A 33 3.46 15.64 14.13
C MET A 33 2.18 16.47 14.06
N ARG A 34 1.83 17.01 12.89
CA ARG A 34 0.53 17.68 12.69
C ARG A 34 -0.54 16.64 12.35
N GLN A 35 -1.79 16.88 12.75
CA GLN A 35 -2.90 15.98 12.39
C GLN A 35 -3.02 15.81 10.87
N ALA A 36 -2.99 16.92 10.11
CA ALA A 36 -3.06 16.88 8.66
C ALA A 36 -1.91 16.07 8.00
N GLU A 37 -0.73 16.04 8.63
CA GLU A 37 0.38 15.21 8.16
C GLU A 37 0.12 13.72 8.44
N ALA A 38 -0.40 13.38 9.63
CA ALA A 38 -0.79 12.03 9.97
C ALA A 38 -1.84 11.47 9.00
N ASP A 39 -2.87 12.27 8.71
CA ASP A 39 -3.95 11.90 7.80
C ASP A 39 -3.44 11.70 6.37
N LEU A 40 -2.61 12.62 5.88
CA LEU A 40 -2.00 12.52 4.55
C LEU A 40 -1.15 11.24 4.41
N LEU A 41 -0.30 10.96 5.40
CA LEU A 41 0.60 9.81 5.37
C LEU A 41 -0.12 8.47 5.50
N ILE A 42 -1.25 8.41 6.22
CA ILE A 42 -2.11 7.24 6.25
C ILE A 42 -2.82 7.08 4.91
N GLY A 43 -3.39 8.16 4.37
CA GLY A 43 -4.07 8.15 3.07
C GLY A 43 -3.17 7.68 1.92
N HIS A 44 -1.89 8.06 1.92
CA HIS A 44 -0.91 7.54 0.96
C HIS A 44 -0.74 6.02 1.06
N MET A 45 -0.69 5.45 2.26
CA MET A 45 -0.54 4.00 2.43
C MET A 45 -1.82 3.26 2.02
N GLU A 46 -3.00 3.83 2.32
CA GLU A 46 -4.28 3.29 1.88
C GLU A 46 -4.38 3.31 0.34
N ALA A 47 -3.95 4.38 -0.33
CA ALA A 47 -3.90 4.43 -1.79
C ALA A 47 -2.94 3.38 -2.40
N VAL A 48 -1.78 3.14 -1.76
CA VAL A 48 -0.85 2.07 -2.16
C VAL A 48 -1.51 0.70 -2.01
N ARG A 49 -2.19 0.46 -0.89
CA ARG A 49 -2.93 -0.77 -0.63
C ARG A 49 -3.98 -1.02 -1.72
N ASP A 50 -4.76 -0.02 -2.06
CA ASP A 50 -5.82 -0.14 -3.07
C ASP A 50 -5.24 -0.43 -4.46
N THR A 51 -4.09 0.17 -4.79
CA THR A 51 -3.36 -0.14 -6.02
C THR A 51 -2.90 -1.60 -6.05
N LEU A 52 -2.38 -2.11 -4.93
CA LEU A 52 -1.93 -3.50 -4.82
C LEU A 52 -3.10 -4.49 -4.91
N LEU A 53 -4.24 -4.17 -4.30
CA LEU A 53 -5.47 -4.96 -4.42
C LEU A 53 -5.95 -5.01 -5.86
N PHE A 54 -6.02 -3.87 -6.55
CA PHE A 54 -6.35 -3.83 -7.97
C PHE A 54 -5.40 -4.73 -8.78
N CYS A 55 -4.10 -4.66 -8.52
CA CYS A 55 -3.13 -5.51 -9.20
C CYS A 55 -3.33 -7.01 -8.90
N GLN A 56 -3.74 -7.35 -7.68
CA GLN A 56 -4.02 -8.73 -7.27
C GLN A 56 -5.28 -9.26 -7.97
N ASP A 57 -6.37 -8.49 -7.93
CA ASP A 57 -7.66 -8.87 -8.49
C ASP A 57 -7.60 -9.05 -10.01
N HIS A 58 -6.75 -8.26 -10.68
CA HIS A 58 -6.58 -8.28 -12.13
C HIS A 58 -5.27 -8.95 -12.58
N GLU A 59 -4.60 -9.71 -11.71
CA GLU A 59 -3.26 -10.24 -11.99
C GLU A 59 -3.21 -11.06 -13.30
N ALA A 60 -4.22 -11.91 -13.53
CA ALA A 60 -4.31 -12.74 -14.73
C ALA A 60 -4.45 -11.90 -16.00
N ASP A 61 -5.35 -10.91 -15.99
CA ASP A 61 -5.64 -10.05 -17.13
C ASP A 61 -4.44 -9.16 -17.47
N ILE A 62 -3.81 -8.57 -16.45
CA ILE A 62 -2.60 -7.75 -16.60
C ILE A 62 -1.49 -8.61 -17.23
N ARG A 63 -1.27 -9.84 -16.74
CA ARG A 63 -0.26 -10.74 -17.29
C ARG A 63 -0.56 -11.13 -18.74
N ALA A 64 -1.81 -11.46 -19.06
CA ALA A 64 -2.23 -11.80 -20.40
C ALA A 64 -2.01 -10.64 -21.38
N TYR A 65 -2.42 -9.43 -20.99
CA TYR A 65 -2.23 -8.21 -21.79
C TYR A 65 -0.75 -7.93 -22.06
N ILE A 66 0.10 -8.01 -21.04
CA ILE A 66 1.54 -7.77 -21.19
C ILE A 66 2.20 -8.84 -22.06
N ALA A 67 1.78 -10.10 -21.97
CA ALA A 67 2.27 -11.17 -22.83
C ALA A 67 1.89 -10.93 -24.30
N ALA A 68 0.62 -10.59 -24.57
CA ALA A 68 0.15 -10.26 -25.92
C ALA A 68 0.89 -9.06 -26.52
N LYS A 69 1.06 -7.99 -25.72
CA LYS A 69 1.79 -6.77 -26.15
C LYS A 69 3.27 -7.04 -26.49
N LYS A 70 3.89 -8.07 -25.91
CA LYS A 70 5.28 -8.43 -26.23
C LYS A 70 5.42 -9.28 -27.50
N ALA A 71 4.34 -9.93 -27.93
CA ALA A 71 4.33 -10.84 -29.07
C ALA A 71 4.00 -10.14 -30.40
N GLY A 72 3.39 -8.95 -30.35
CA GLY A 72 3.17 -8.07 -31.50
C GLY A 72 4.21 -6.96 -31.58
#